data_AF-A0AA39ZQV7-F1
#
_entry.id   AF-A0AA39ZQV7-F1
#
_cell.length_a   1.000
_cell.length_b   1.000
_cell.length_c   1.000
_cell.angle_alpha   90.00
_cell.angle_beta   90.00
_cell.angle_gamma   90.00
#
_symmetry.space_group_name_H-M   'P 1'
#
loop_
_entity.id
_entity.type
_entity.pdbx_description
1 polymer ?
#
loop_
_entity_poly.entity_id
_entity_poly.type
_entity_poly.pdbx_seq_one_letter_code
_entity_poly.pdbx_strand_id
1 'polypeptide(L)' 'MVKDWTLVHDEICRLYYQDNRPLAEVRRLVKGKFGVIASERSYRTQLVKWGYTKYNTQASLKLDRAPRSV' A
#
# COMPACT_ATOMS: atom_id res chain seq x y z
N MET A 1 -4.39 4.67 -16.54
CA MET A 1 -4.90 5.06 -15.21
C MET A 1 -5.41 3.81 -14.51
N VAL A 2 -4.77 3.36 -13.43
CA VAL A 2 -5.36 2.31 -12.58
C VAL A 2 -6.48 2.99 -11.82
N LYS A 3 -7.70 2.75 -12.31
CA LYS A 3 -8.94 3.23 -11.74
C LYS A 3 -9.06 2.67 -10.32
N ASP A 4 -9.15 3.60 -9.37
CA ASP A 4 -9.72 3.40 -8.03
C ASP A 4 -8.89 2.65 -6.99
N TRP A 5 -7.63 3.07 -6.79
CA TRP A 5 -6.87 2.76 -5.56
C TRP A 5 -7.62 3.15 -4.27
N THR A 6 -8.50 4.14 -4.34
CA THR A 6 -9.38 4.57 -3.26
C THR A 6 -10.41 3.49 -2.88
N LEU A 7 -10.97 2.77 -3.86
CA LEU A 7 -11.94 1.70 -3.59
C LEU A 7 -11.29 0.47 -2.95
N VAL A 8 -10.03 0.20 -3.31
CA VAL A 8 -9.28 -0.94 -2.76
C VAL A 8 -8.42 -0.57 -1.55
N HIS A 9 -8.38 0.71 -1.16
CA HIS A 9 -7.54 1.20 -0.07
C HIS A 9 -7.83 0.45 1.23
N ASP A 10 -9.09 0.48 1.68
CA ASP A 10 -9.47 -0.06 2.98
C ASP A 10 -9.24 -1.58 3.04
N GLU A 11 -9.53 -2.28 1.95
CA GLU A 11 -9.28 -3.72 1.85
C GLU A 11 -7.79 -4.04 1.85
N ILE A 12 -6.97 -3.31 1.07
CA ILE A 12 -5.51 -3.51 1.05
C ILE A 12 -4.94 -3.26 2.45
N CYS A 13 -5.38 -2.19 3.13
CA CYS A 13 -4.93 -1.85 4.47
C CYS A 13 -5.30 -2.94 5.46
N ARG A 14 -6.54 -3.43 5.43
CA ARG A 14 -6.99 -4.55 6.26
C ARG A 14 -6.14 -5.79 6.02
N LEU A 15 -5.99 -6.23 4.77
CA LEU A 15 -5.27 -7.46 4.44
C LEU A 15 -3.75 -7.35 4.74
N TYR A 16 -3.14 -6.21 4.42
CA TYR A 16 -1.69 -6.02 4.52
C TYR A 16 -1.24 -5.67 5.95
N TYR A 17 -1.97 -4.79 6.63
CA TYR A 17 -1.62 -4.26 7.95
C TYR A 17 -2.32 -4.99 9.10
N GLN A 18 -3.64 -5.18 9.04
CA GLN A 18 -4.39 -5.83 10.14
C GLN A 18 -4.23 -7.35 10.12
N ASP A 19 -4.47 -7.99 8.98
CA ASP A 19 -4.34 -9.44 8.82
C ASP A 19 -2.89 -9.89 8.60
N ASN A 20 -1.96 -8.93 8.50
CA ASN A 20 -0.53 -9.20 8.37
C ASN A 20 -0.18 -10.12 7.18
N ARG A 21 -0.96 -10.11 6.09
CA ARG A 21 -0.74 -11.01 4.94
C ARG A 21 0.46 -10.59 4.07
N PRO A 22 1.09 -11.54 3.35
CA PRO A 22 2.14 -11.22 2.39
C PRO A 22 1.57 -10.49 1.15
N LEU A 23 2.37 -9.59 0.57
CA LEU A 23 1.94 -8.76 -0.56
C LEU A 23 1.45 -9.55 -1.77
N ALA A 24 2.07 -10.70 -2.05
CA ALA A 24 1.65 -11.59 -3.14
C ALA A 24 0.21 -12.11 -2.94
N GLU A 25 -0.18 -12.39 -1.69
CA GLU A 25 -1.52 -12.85 -1.35
C GLU A 25 -2.53 -11.71 -1.40
N VAL A 26 -2.19 -10.54 -0.84
CA VAL A 26 -3.01 -9.31 -0.93
C VAL A 26 -3.35 -9.01 -2.39
N ARG A 27 -2.35 -9.07 -3.29
CA ARG A 27 -2.56 -8.84 -4.74
C ARG A 27 -3.52 -9.85 -5.37
N ARG A 28 -3.45 -11.13 -4.99
CA ARG A 28 -4.35 -12.17 -5.50
C ARG A 28 -5.80 -11.91 -5.04
N LEU A 29 -5.98 -11.58 -3.76
CA LEU A 29 -7.29 -11.32 -3.17
C LEU A 29 -7.94 -10.06 -3.76
N VAL A 30 -7.18 -8.96 -3.87
CA VAL A 30 -7.68 -7.69 -4.41
C VAL A 30 -7.98 -7.81 -5.91
N LYS A 31 -7.15 -8.55 -6.67
CA LYS A 31 -7.46 -8.86 -8.07
C LYS A 31 -8.75 -9.65 -8.21
N GLY A 32 -8.98 -10.65 -7.35
CA GLY A 32 -10.18 -11.47 -7.39
C GLY A 32 -11.46 -10.70 -7.01
N LYS A 33 -11.38 -9.83 -6.00
CA LYS A 33 -12.54 -9.08 -5.50
C LYS A 33 -12.89 -7.84 -6.32
N PHE A 34 -11.88 -7.08 -6.73
CA PHE A 34 -12.05 -5.74 -7.33
C PHE A 34 -11.58 -5.66 -8.78
N GLY A 35 -11.02 -6.73 -9.34
CA GLY A 35 -10.50 -6.72 -10.72
C GLY A 35 -9.26 -5.86 -10.92
N VAL A 36 -8.60 -5.38 -9.85
CA VAL A 36 -7.44 -4.50 -9.96
C VAL A 36 -6.22 -5.29 -10.42
N ILE A 37 -5.79 -5.03 -11.66
CA ILE A 37 -4.59 -5.60 -12.26
C ILE A 37 -3.48 -4.57 -12.18
N ALA A 38 -2.61 -4.71 -11.17
CA ALA A 38 -1.42 -3.87 -11.02
C ALA A 38 -0.17 -4.70 -10.70
N SER A 39 0.98 -4.14 -11.07
CA SER A 39 2.29 -4.73 -10.79
C SER A 39 2.59 -4.72 -9.29
N GLU A 40 3.48 -5.60 -8.83
CA GLU A 40 3.90 -5.60 -7.43
C GLU A 40 4.50 -4.26 -7.00
N ARG A 41 5.31 -3.67 -7.88
CA ARG A 41 5.93 -2.37 -7.66
C ARG A 41 4.88 -1.28 -7.47
N SER A 42 3.79 -1.31 -8.23
CA SER A 42 2.67 -0.37 -8.07
C SER A 42 2.05 -0.47 -6.69
N TYR A 43 1.80 -1.70 -6.20
CA TYR A 43 1.29 -1.89 -4.83
C TYR A 43 2.29 -1.39 -3.78
N ARG A 44 3.59 -1.72 -3.90
CA ARG A 44 4.62 -1.23 -2.96
C ARG A 44 4.68 0.29 -2.93
N THR A 45 4.72 0.93 -4.10
CA THR A 45 4.72 2.40 -4.20
C THR A 45 3.46 3.00 -3.56
N GLN A 46 2.31 2.36 -3.76
CA GLN A 46 1.05 2.84 -3.20
C GLN A 46 0.99 2.68 -1.67
N LEU A 47 1.42 1.53 -1.15
CA LEU A 47 1.56 1.28 0.28
C LEU A 47 2.52 2.28 0.94
N VAL A 48 3.66 2.59 0.31
CA VAL A 48 4.59 3.62 0.77
C VAL A 48 3.94 5.01 0.77
N LYS A 49 3.20 5.36 -0.30
CA LYS A 49 2.45 6.63 -0.35
C LYS A 49 1.41 6.75 0.76
N TRP A 50 0.82 5.63 1.17
CA TRP A 50 -0.15 5.56 2.27
C TRP A 50 0.49 5.40 3.65
N GLY A 51 1.81 5.23 3.75
CA GLY A 51 2.53 5.08 5.01
C GLY A 51 2.55 3.65 5.58
N TYR A 52 2.11 2.64 4.83
CA TYR A 52 2.09 1.24 5.28
C TYR A 52 3.35 0.50 4.83
N THR A 53 4.41 0.55 5.63
CA THR A 53 5.68 -0.18 5.40
C THR A 53 5.91 -1.21 6.50
N LYS A 54 5.92 -2.49 6.12
CA LYS A 54 6.03 -3.63 7.06
C LYS A 54 7.47 -4.04 7.38
N TYR A 55 8.38 -3.81 6.44
CA TYR A 55 9.81 -4.08 6.62
C TYR A 55 10.56 -2.78 6.40
N ASN A 56 11.25 -2.34 7.45
CA ASN A 56 11.94 -1.06 7.54
C ASN A 56 13.26 -1.05 6.73
N THR A 57 13.26 -1.55 5.50
CA THR A 57 14.47 -1.57 4.66
C THR A 57 14.69 -0.23 3.94
N GLN A 58 13.78 0.74 4.11
CA GLN A 58 13.83 2.10 3.58
C GLN A 58 13.65 3.14 4.70
N ALA A 59 14.07 2.83 5.93
CA ALA A 59 14.09 3.77 7.07
C ALA A 59 14.87 5.06 6.79
N SER A 60 15.65 5.12 5.71
CA SER A 60 16.56 6.21 5.41
C SER A 60 16.03 7.25 4.41
N LEU A 61 14.83 7.12 3.84
CA LEU A 61 14.35 8.10 2.86
C LEU A 61 12.96 8.62 3.19
N LYS A 62 12.98 9.74 3.94
CA LYS A 62 11.96 10.79 4.08
C LYS A 62 11.00 10.67 5.27
N LEU A 63 11.55 10.73 6.48
CA LEU A 63 10.89 11.42 7.59
C LEU A 63 11.32 12.90 7.59
N ASP A 64 10.97 13.65 6.54
CA ASP A 64 11.11 15.11 6.58
C ASP A 64 10.09 15.74 5.64
N ARG A 65 8.86 15.85 6.16
CA ARG A 65 7.87 16.88 5.78
C ARG A 65 6.70 16.80 6.76
N ALA A 66 6.99 17.08 8.03
CA ALA A 66 6.01 17.80 8.83
C ALA A 66 6.02 19.26 8.33
N PRO A 67 4.87 19.90 8.09
CA PRO A 67 4.87 21.35 7.93
C PRO A 67 5.34 21.95 9.27
N ARG A 68 6.47 22.67 9.25
CA ARG A 68 6.80 23.58 10.35
C ARG A 68 5.69 24.62 10.42
N SER A 69 4.81 24.47 11.39
CA SER A 69 4.00 25.57 11.91
C SER A 69 4.88 26.31 12.92
N VAL A 70 5.47 27.41 12.49
CA VAL A 70 5.78 28.60 13.31
C VAL A 70 5.53 29.82 12.43
#